data_AF-A0A970BMB0-F1
#
_entry.id   AF-A0A970BMB0-F1
#
_cell.length_a   1.000
_cell.length_b   1.000
_cell.length_c   1.000
_cell.angle_alpha   90.00
_cell.angle_beta   90.00
_cell.angle_gamma   90.00
#
_symmetry.space_group_name_H-M   'P 1'
#
loop_
_entity.id
_entity.type
_entity.pdbx_description
1 polymer ?
#
loop_
_entity_poly.entity_id
_entity_poly.type
_entity_poly.pdbx_seq_one_letter_code
_entity_poly.pdbx_strand_id
1 'polypeptide(L)'
;FIVLEDSVEIAAEKNGRMLDFKATREAILKSLPPTGEKTLIAAVIKEIRPPVTKDKLLELGINSLMASFETSYNPAQTGRAHNIALSAASLNETIILHGEEFSFLENIGEISHESGYQSAPIIVNNKIVDGVGGGVCQTSSTLYNAALLANLEISERHNHSLRVAYLPAGLDATVTQNGPDLKFINNREHALLLTAVAENGRLEIKIFGQKMKERVQISTKIVKEYALPAKYIVDPQLKPGETVTVQNGIKGYEVSVWRNVFLNGEHLRSENISYDRYRAVPAVYRIAREETVNQQAEHVREAAAAN
;
A
#
# COMPACT_ATOMS: atom_id res chain seq x y z
N PHE A 1 0.65 -20.83 -0.70
CA PHE A 1 -0.57 -20.78 0.13
C PHE A 1 -1.78 -20.70 -0.80
N ILE A 2 -2.96 -21.13 -0.36
CA ILE A 2 -4.23 -20.83 -1.04
C ILE A 2 -4.96 -19.86 -0.12
N VAL A 3 -5.18 -18.63 -0.58
CA VAL A 3 -5.89 -17.62 0.20
C VAL A 3 -7.33 -17.58 -0.29
N LEU A 4 -8.26 -17.85 0.63
CA LEU A 4 -9.70 -17.86 0.39
C LEU A 4 -10.33 -16.81 1.30
N GLU A 5 -10.59 -15.63 0.75
CA GLU A 5 -11.09 -14.44 1.47
C GLU A 5 -10.24 -14.12 2.71
N ASP A 6 -10.68 -14.57 3.89
CA ASP A 6 -10.05 -14.32 5.19
C ASP A 6 -9.36 -15.56 5.79
N SER A 7 -9.24 -16.62 5.00
CA SER A 7 -8.59 -17.88 5.39
C SER A 7 -7.40 -18.20 4.49
N VAL A 8 -6.43 -18.90 5.07
CA VAL A 8 -5.21 -19.34 4.38
C VAL A 8 -5.04 -20.84 4.56
N GLU A 9 -4.96 -21.54 3.45
CA GLU A 9 -4.73 -22.98 3.40
C GLU A 9 -3.37 -23.30 2.80
N ILE A 10 -2.83 -24.46 3.17
CA ILE A 10 -1.57 -24.97 2.61
C ILE A 10 -1.87 -26.20 1.76
N ALA A 11 -1.73 -26.04 0.45
CA ALA A 11 -1.77 -27.14 -0.50
C ALA A 11 -0.61 -28.11 -0.23
N ALA A 12 -0.88 -29.42 -0.34
CA ALA A 12 0.17 -30.43 -0.29
C ALA A 12 1.10 -30.29 -1.49
N GLU A 13 2.40 -30.45 -1.25
CA GLU A 13 3.39 -30.47 -2.31
C GLU A 13 3.21 -31.69 -3.23
N LYS A 14 3.69 -31.56 -4.47
CA LYS A 14 3.72 -32.67 -5.44
C LYS A 14 5.16 -32.97 -5.79
N ASN A 15 5.54 -34.24 -5.63
CA ASN A 15 6.87 -34.68 -6.03
C ASN A 15 7.03 -34.63 -7.55
N GLY A 16 8.17 -34.12 -8.00
CA GLY A 16 8.60 -34.15 -9.38
C GLY A 16 9.11 -35.53 -9.77
N ARG A 17 9.23 -35.75 -11.07
CA ARG A 17 9.79 -36.97 -11.66
C ARG A 17 10.90 -36.61 -12.63
N MET A 18 12.04 -37.26 -12.51
CA MET A 18 13.16 -37.11 -13.44
C MET A 18 13.64 -38.48 -13.89
N LEU A 19 14.01 -38.57 -15.17
CA LEU A 19 14.59 -39.79 -15.71
C LEU A 19 15.95 -40.05 -15.06
N ASP A 20 16.12 -41.23 -14.47
CA ASP A 20 17.45 -41.72 -14.12
C ASP A 20 18.10 -42.29 -15.38
N PHE A 21 18.90 -41.46 -16.04
CA PHE A 21 19.57 -41.83 -17.28
C PHE A 21 20.47 -43.06 -17.14
N LYS A 22 21.18 -43.18 -16.01
CA LYS A 22 22.13 -44.27 -15.81
C LYS A 22 21.38 -45.58 -15.60
N ALA A 23 20.44 -45.60 -14.67
CA ALA A 23 19.66 -46.80 -14.37
C ALA A 23 18.78 -47.21 -15.56
N THR A 24 18.20 -46.24 -16.29
CA THR A 24 17.44 -46.52 -17.52
C THR A 24 18.33 -47.11 -18.60
N ARG A 25 19.53 -46.57 -18.81
CA ARG A 25 20.50 -47.12 -19.78
C ARG A 25 20.89 -48.55 -19.41
N GLU A 26 21.16 -48.82 -18.13
CA GLU A 26 21.48 -50.17 -17.66
C GLU A 26 20.31 -51.13 -17.85
N ALA A 27 19.08 -50.69 -17.58
CA ALA A 27 17.87 -51.48 -17.85
C ALA A 27 17.71 -51.78 -19.34
N ILE A 28 17.97 -50.80 -20.22
CA ILE A 28 17.97 -51.01 -21.66
C ILE A 28 18.98 -52.08 -22.05
N LEU A 29 20.25 -51.90 -21.67
CA LEU A 29 21.33 -52.81 -22.04
C LEU A 29 21.10 -54.25 -21.56
N LYS A 30 20.47 -54.44 -20.39
CA LYS A 30 20.12 -55.78 -19.86
C LYS A 30 18.96 -56.44 -20.59
N SER A 31 18.05 -55.66 -21.17
CA SER A 31 16.80 -56.15 -21.76
C SER A 31 16.82 -56.16 -23.29
N LEU A 32 17.95 -55.85 -23.93
CA LEU A 32 18.08 -55.93 -25.38
C LEU A 32 18.02 -57.40 -25.84
N PRO A 33 17.02 -57.79 -26.65
CA PRO A 33 16.97 -59.15 -27.20
C PRO A 33 18.11 -59.38 -28.20
N PRO A 34 18.53 -60.65 -28.40
CA PRO A 34 19.54 -61.00 -29.40
C PRO A 34 19.07 -60.74 -30.85
N THR A 35 17.76 -60.71 -31.06
CA THR A 35 17.08 -60.48 -32.34
C THR A 35 16.43 -59.09 -32.35
N GLY A 36 16.21 -58.50 -33.53
CA GLY A 36 15.68 -57.14 -33.71
C GLY A 36 14.21 -56.93 -33.31
N GLU A 37 13.70 -57.70 -32.36
CA GLU A 37 12.33 -57.58 -31.86
C GLU A 37 12.16 -56.30 -31.02
N LYS A 38 11.01 -55.66 -31.18
CA LYS A 38 10.67 -54.47 -30.40
C LYS A 38 10.45 -54.85 -28.94
N THR A 39 11.21 -54.22 -28.04
CA THR A 39 11.10 -54.44 -26.60
C THR A 39 10.69 -53.14 -25.91
N LEU A 40 9.66 -53.21 -25.06
CA LEU A 40 9.25 -52.10 -24.19
C LEU A 40 10.03 -52.19 -22.88
N ILE A 41 10.78 -51.12 -22.58
CA ILE A 41 11.56 -51.02 -21.34
C ILE A 41 11.02 -49.82 -20.56
N ALA A 42 10.65 -50.06 -19.31
CA ALA A 42 10.21 -49.00 -18.42
C ALA A 42 11.39 -48.07 -18.11
N ALA A 43 11.18 -46.77 -18.31
CA ALA A 43 12.10 -45.75 -17.85
C ALA A 43 12.23 -45.81 -16.33
N VAL A 44 13.47 -45.79 -15.82
CA VAL A 44 13.72 -45.69 -14.38
C VAL A 44 13.57 -44.23 -13.99
N ILE A 45 12.61 -43.96 -13.11
CA ILE A 45 12.28 -42.60 -12.67
C ILE A 45 12.80 -42.39 -11.26
N LYS A 46 13.56 -41.30 -11.08
CA LYS A 46 13.92 -40.76 -9.77
C LYS A 46 12.88 -39.73 -9.35
N GLU A 47 12.40 -39.88 -8.13
CA GLU A 47 11.53 -38.90 -7.51
C GLU A 47 12.34 -37.68 -7.04
N ILE A 48 11.85 -36.48 -7.34
CA ILE A 48 12.43 -35.21 -6.88
C ILE A 48 11.45 -34.61 -5.88
N ARG A 49 11.90 -34.48 -4.63
CA ARG A 49 11.13 -33.75 -3.61
C ARG A 49 11.29 -32.25 -3.83
N PRO A 50 10.22 -31.46 -3.74
CA PRO A 50 10.32 -30.02 -3.85
C PRO A 50 11.08 -29.45 -2.65
N PRO A 51 11.80 -28.33 -2.83
CA PRO A 51 12.55 -27.69 -1.75
C PRO A 51 11.64 -27.08 -0.67
N VAL A 52 10.42 -26.69 -1.04
CA VAL A 52 9.36 -26.21 -0.16
C VAL A 52 8.33 -27.33 0.03
N THR A 53 8.07 -27.69 1.27
CA THR A 53 7.10 -28.72 1.67
C THR A 53 5.99 -28.10 2.50
N LYS A 54 4.84 -28.78 2.60
CA LYS A 54 3.75 -28.38 3.49
C LYS A 54 4.22 -28.21 4.93
N ASP A 55 5.04 -29.13 5.43
CA ASP A 55 5.55 -29.07 6.81
C ASP A 55 6.37 -27.80 7.06
N LYS A 56 7.25 -27.41 6.11
CA LYS A 56 8.00 -26.15 6.20
C LYS A 56 7.09 -24.92 6.20
N LEU A 57 5.99 -24.96 5.45
CA LEU A 57 5.02 -23.86 5.45
C LEU A 57 4.19 -23.81 6.74
N LEU A 58 3.93 -24.95 7.37
CA LEU A 58 3.28 -25.01 8.69
C LEU A 58 4.17 -24.43 9.78
N GLU A 59 5.49 -24.66 9.71
CA GLU A 59 6.49 -24.09 10.63
C GLU A 59 6.50 -22.55 10.59
N LEU A 60 6.07 -21.93 9.48
CA LEU A 60 5.96 -20.46 9.38
C LEU A 60 4.87 -19.86 10.26
N GLY A 61 3.91 -20.67 10.73
CA GLY A 61 2.84 -20.21 11.63
C GLY A 61 1.74 -19.36 10.98
N ILE A 62 1.72 -19.27 9.64
CA ILE A 62 0.72 -18.48 8.90
C ILE A 62 -0.59 -19.29 8.80
N ASN A 63 -1.59 -18.96 9.62
CA ASN A 63 -2.83 -19.73 9.72
C ASN A 63 -4.12 -18.91 9.90
N SER A 64 -4.02 -17.58 10.08
CA SER A 64 -5.15 -16.70 10.35
C SER A 64 -4.93 -15.32 9.74
N LEU A 65 -6.01 -14.66 9.34
CA LEU A 65 -6.00 -13.23 9.06
C LEU A 65 -5.71 -12.45 10.36
N MET A 66 -4.69 -11.61 10.35
CA MET A 66 -4.37 -10.71 11.46
C MET A 66 -5.07 -9.36 11.28
N ALA A 67 -4.96 -8.79 10.08
CA ALA A 67 -5.58 -7.51 9.74
C ALA A 67 -5.76 -7.37 8.23
N SER A 68 -6.76 -6.56 7.86
CA SER A 68 -6.96 -6.07 6.51
C SER A 68 -7.21 -4.57 6.53
N PHE A 69 -6.90 -3.91 5.42
CA PHE A 69 -7.28 -2.53 5.20
C PHE A 69 -7.58 -2.30 3.72
N GLU A 70 -8.58 -1.47 3.44
CA GLU A 70 -9.02 -1.16 2.08
C GLU A 70 -9.01 0.35 1.84
N THR A 71 -8.64 0.75 0.63
CA THR A 71 -8.89 2.10 0.11
C THR A 71 -9.54 2.04 -1.26
N SER A 72 -10.35 3.04 -1.61
CA SER A 72 -10.99 3.14 -2.92
C SER A 72 -10.21 4.07 -3.86
N TYR A 73 -10.26 3.79 -5.16
CA TYR A 73 -9.70 4.63 -6.21
C TYR A 73 -10.62 4.68 -7.43
N ASN A 74 -10.46 5.71 -8.27
CA ASN A 74 -11.23 5.84 -9.50
C ASN A 74 -10.61 4.96 -10.60
N PRO A 75 -11.28 3.88 -11.06
CA PRO A 75 -10.74 3.02 -12.12
C PRO A 75 -10.69 3.70 -13.49
N ALA A 76 -11.44 4.79 -13.71
CA ALA A 76 -11.40 5.56 -14.96
C ALA A 76 -10.09 6.36 -15.11
N GLN A 77 -9.35 6.58 -14.03
CA GLN A 77 -8.00 7.16 -14.10
C GLN A 77 -7.00 6.05 -14.42
N THR A 78 -7.00 5.59 -15.67
CA THR A 78 -6.35 4.34 -16.11
C THR A 78 -4.87 4.25 -15.70
N GLY A 79 -4.08 5.30 -15.90
CA GLY A 79 -2.66 5.29 -15.49
C GLY A 79 -2.47 5.15 -13.99
N ARG A 80 -3.32 5.81 -13.19
CA ARG A 80 -3.30 5.70 -11.73
C ARG A 80 -3.75 4.32 -11.25
N ALA A 81 -4.83 3.81 -11.83
CA ALA A 81 -5.36 2.48 -11.53
C ALA A 81 -4.35 1.39 -11.87
N HIS A 82 -3.67 1.50 -13.01
CA HIS A 82 -2.58 0.62 -13.42
C HIS A 82 -1.42 0.62 -12.43
N ASN A 83 -0.96 1.80 -12.01
CA ASN A 83 0.14 1.91 -11.04
C ASN A 83 -0.20 1.29 -9.67
N ILE A 84 -1.45 1.46 -9.22
CA ILE A 84 -1.92 0.84 -7.97
C ILE A 84 -1.95 -0.68 -8.11
N ALA A 85 -2.49 -1.20 -9.22
CA ALA A 85 -2.51 -2.63 -9.48
C ALA A 85 -1.10 -3.23 -9.60
N LEU A 86 -0.18 -2.55 -10.28
CA LEU A 86 1.20 -2.98 -10.43
C LEU A 86 1.92 -3.03 -9.07
N SER A 87 1.84 -1.95 -8.28
CA SER A 87 2.46 -1.92 -6.96
C SER A 87 1.82 -2.92 -5.98
N ALA A 88 0.50 -3.14 -6.04
CA ALA A 88 -0.17 -4.18 -5.26
C ALA A 88 0.30 -5.59 -5.68
N ALA A 89 0.43 -5.86 -6.98
CA ALA A 89 0.89 -7.14 -7.49
C ALA A 89 2.31 -7.46 -7.02
N SER A 90 3.21 -6.48 -6.94
CA SER A 90 4.58 -6.66 -6.41
C SER A 90 4.61 -7.02 -4.92
N LEU A 91 3.60 -6.60 -4.15
CA LEU A 91 3.48 -6.93 -2.73
C LEU A 91 2.82 -8.30 -2.48
N ASN A 92 2.03 -8.77 -3.43
CA ASN A 92 1.21 -9.94 -3.24
C ASN A 92 2.05 -11.21 -3.05
N GLU A 93 1.63 -12.06 -2.11
CA GLU A 93 2.32 -13.29 -1.72
C GLU A 93 3.70 -13.09 -1.07
N THR A 94 4.02 -11.88 -0.58
CA THR A 94 5.28 -11.63 0.13
C THR A 94 5.27 -12.29 1.51
N ILE A 95 6.32 -13.05 1.83
CA ILE A 95 6.55 -13.61 3.16
C ILE A 95 7.56 -12.75 3.91
N ILE A 96 7.25 -12.39 5.15
CA ILE A 96 8.12 -11.58 6.02
C ILE A 96 8.45 -12.41 7.26
N LEU A 97 9.70 -12.80 7.45
CA LEU A 97 10.14 -13.66 8.53
C LEU A 97 10.16 -12.93 9.89
N HIS A 98 10.18 -13.69 10.99
CA HIS A 98 10.32 -13.12 12.32
C HIS A 98 11.59 -12.24 12.41
N GLY A 99 11.42 -11.01 12.89
CA GLY A 99 12.50 -10.04 13.06
C GLY A 99 12.97 -9.37 11.76
N GLU A 100 12.42 -9.75 10.61
CA GLU A 100 12.72 -9.11 9.33
C GLU A 100 12.09 -7.71 9.26
N GLU A 101 12.85 -6.74 8.76
CA GLU A 101 12.35 -5.43 8.40
C GLU A 101 11.90 -5.47 6.94
N PHE A 102 10.63 -5.14 6.71
CA PHE A 102 10.07 -5.00 5.39
C PHE A 102 10.25 -3.57 4.88
N SER A 103 10.73 -3.40 3.65
CA SER A 103 10.75 -2.13 2.93
C SER A 103 9.77 -2.14 1.76
N PHE A 104 8.89 -1.14 1.70
CA PHE A 104 7.93 -1.02 0.60
C PHE A 104 8.64 -0.77 -0.73
N LEU A 105 9.58 0.18 -0.79
CA LEU A 105 10.29 0.50 -2.04
C LEU A 105 11.17 -0.65 -2.54
N GLU A 106 11.81 -1.42 -1.66
CA GLU A 106 12.58 -2.61 -2.07
C GLU A 106 11.68 -3.67 -2.71
N ASN A 107 10.47 -3.85 -2.20
CA ASN A 107 9.53 -4.86 -2.72
C ASN A 107 8.85 -4.44 -4.02
N ILE A 108 8.50 -3.17 -4.18
CA ILE A 108 7.85 -2.71 -5.42
C ILE A 108 8.83 -2.44 -6.56
N GLY A 109 10.12 -2.33 -6.25
CA GLY A 109 11.18 -2.03 -7.22
C GLY A 109 11.19 -0.57 -7.69
N GLU A 110 11.93 -0.32 -8.78
CA GLU A 110 12.04 1.01 -9.36
C GLU A 110 10.69 1.54 -9.86
N ILE A 111 10.39 2.81 -9.59
CA ILE A 111 9.19 3.49 -10.10
C ILE A 111 9.54 4.21 -11.42
N SER A 112 9.42 3.52 -12.55
CA SER A 112 9.82 4.01 -13.87
C SER A 112 8.90 3.51 -15.00
N HIS A 113 9.05 4.05 -16.20
CA HIS A 113 8.28 3.54 -17.35
C HIS A 113 8.76 2.14 -17.77
N GLU A 114 10.04 1.86 -17.57
CA GLU A 114 10.70 0.59 -17.89
C GLU A 114 10.20 -0.56 -17.00
N SER A 115 9.92 -0.25 -15.74
CA SER A 115 9.27 -1.18 -14.78
C SER A 115 7.75 -1.26 -14.99
N GLY A 116 7.19 -0.52 -15.95
CA GLY A 116 5.79 -0.59 -16.35
C GLY A 116 4.88 0.43 -15.67
N TYR A 117 5.40 1.36 -14.85
CA TYR A 117 4.59 2.44 -14.29
C TYR A 117 4.23 3.47 -15.37
N GLN A 118 3.05 4.06 -15.22
CA GLN A 118 2.47 5.04 -16.13
C GLN A 118 2.45 6.43 -15.49
N SER A 119 2.36 7.46 -16.32
CA SER A 119 2.16 8.83 -15.86
C SER A 119 0.76 9.00 -15.30
N ALA A 120 0.67 9.60 -14.12
CA ALA A 120 -0.56 9.94 -13.44
C ALA A 120 -0.33 11.14 -12.49
N PRO A 121 -1.40 11.80 -11.99
CA PRO A 121 -1.24 12.91 -11.08
C PRO A 121 -0.46 12.53 -9.81
N ILE A 122 0.61 13.27 -9.52
CA ILE A 122 1.46 13.21 -8.33
C ILE A 122 1.50 14.55 -7.61
N ILE A 123 1.90 14.56 -6.34
CA ILE A 123 2.10 15.79 -5.58
C ILE A 123 3.59 16.13 -5.56
N VAL A 124 3.97 17.25 -6.17
CA VAL A 124 5.35 17.77 -6.18
C VAL A 124 5.31 19.23 -5.73
N ASN A 125 6.12 19.60 -4.72
CA ASN A 125 6.22 20.97 -4.22
C ASN A 125 4.85 21.64 -3.92
N ASN A 126 3.95 20.89 -3.29
CA ASN A 126 2.58 21.28 -2.95
C ASN A 126 1.67 21.57 -4.17
N LYS A 127 2.01 21.05 -5.36
CA LYS A 127 1.19 21.12 -6.57
C LYS A 127 0.90 19.73 -7.09
N ILE A 128 -0.26 19.57 -7.72
CA ILE A 128 -0.60 18.36 -8.46
C ILE A 128 -0.06 18.54 -9.88
N VAL A 129 0.82 17.64 -10.31
CA VAL A 129 1.42 17.60 -11.63
C VAL A 129 1.40 16.15 -12.15
N ASP A 130 1.49 15.94 -13.46
CA ASP A 130 1.65 14.58 -13.98
C ASP A 130 3.08 14.08 -13.77
N GLY A 131 3.21 12.83 -13.34
CA GLY A 131 4.50 12.16 -13.20
C GLY A 131 4.35 10.63 -13.08
N VAL A 132 5.47 9.92 -13.16
CA VAL A 132 5.48 8.45 -13.16
C VAL A 132 5.11 7.91 -11.77
N GLY A 133 4.30 6.85 -11.73
CA GLY A 133 3.96 6.17 -10.48
C GLY A 133 2.88 6.85 -9.64
N GLY A 134 2.15 7.83 -10.19
CA GLY A 134 0.98 8.39 -9.51
C GLY A 134 0.00 7.28 -9.10
N GLY A 135 -0.31 7.18 -7.81
CA GLY A 135 -1.08 6.09 -7.22
C GLY A 135 -0.28 5.22 -6.23
N VAL A 136 1.04 5.08 -6.38
CA VAL A 136 1.87 4.21 -5.53
C VAL A 136 1.77 4.55 -4.04
N CYS A 137 1.71 5.84 -3.69
CA CYS A 137 1.52 6.26 -2.30
C CYS A 137 0.19 5.81 -1.67
N GLN A 138 -0.84 5.50 -2.48
CA GLN A 138 -2.07 4.91 -1.94
C GLN A 138 -1.85 3.45 -1.53
N THR A 139 -1.02 2.71 -2.26
CA THR A 139 -0.62 1.34 -1.92
C THR A 139 0.20 1.30 -0.63
N SER A 140 1.22 2.16 -0.49
CA SER A 140 1.97 2.27 0.78
C SER A 140 1.06 2.70 1.93
N SER A 141 0.16 3.67 1.72
CA SER A 141 -0.77 4.08 2.78
C SER A 141 -1.72 2.95 3.19
N THR A 142 -2.19 2.14 2.24
CA THR A 142 -3.06 0.98 2.55
C THR A 142 -2.29 -0.07 3.35
N LEU A 143 -1.04 -0.35 2.95
CA LEU A 143 -0.16 -1.28 3.66
C LEU A 143 0.15 -0.80 5.07
N TYR A 144 0.45 0.48 5.24
CA TYR A 144 0.69 1.10 6.54
C TYR A 144 -0.48 0.87 7.50
N ASN A 145 -1.72 1.09 7.05
CA ASN A 145 -2.89 0.88 7.91
C ASN A 145 -3.14 -0.59 8.24
N ALA A 146 -2.92 -1.50 7.28
CA ALA A 146 -2.97 -2.94 7.54
C ALA A 146 -1.91 -3.35 8.59
N ALA A 147 -0.68 -2.83 8.48
CA ALA A 147 0.41 -3.08 9.44
C ALA A 147 0.10 -2.48 10.83
N LEU A 148 -0.49 -1.28 10.89
CA LEU A 148 -0.95 -0.68 12.15
C LEU A 148 -2.00 -1.56 12.85
N LEU A 149 -2.98 -2.06 12.10
CA LEU A 149 -4.04 -2.93 12.60
C LEU A 149 -3.52 -4.32 12.99
N ALA A 150 -2.52 -4.83 12.27
CA ALA A 150 -1.78 -6.05 12.64
C ALA A 150 -0.84 -5.83 13.84
N ASN A 151 -0.84 -4.64 14.44
CA ASN A 151 0.01 -4.23 15.56
C ASN A 151 1.51 -4.51 15.33
N LEU A 152 1.97 -4.26 14.10
CA LEU A 152 3.38 -4.32 13.73
C LEU A 152 4.11 -3.04 14.15
N GLU A 153 5.42 -3.13 14.31
CA GLU A 153 6.28 -2.00 14.64
C GLU A 153 6.61 -1.24 13.35
N ILE A 154 6.27 0.05 13.30
CA ILE A 154 6.57 0.91 12.15
C ILE A 154 7.93 1.58 12.40
N SER A 155 8.95 1.19 11.64
CA SER A 155 10.31 1.70 11.80
C SER A 155 10.56 2.96 10.96
N GLU A 156 9.88 3.10 9.81
CA GLU A 156 9.94 4.29 8.97
C GLU A 156 8.56 4.59 8.39
N ARG A 157 8.09 5.82 8.57
CA ARG A 157 6.89 6.33 7.89
C ARG A 157 6.91 7.85 7.84
N HIS A 158 6.47 8.40 6.71
CA HIS A 158 6.34 9.84 6.49
C HIS A 158 4.92 10.22 6.04
N ASN A 159 4.39 11.35 6.50
CA ASN A 159 3.15 11.91 5.96
C ASN A 159 3.41 12.75 4.70
N HIS A 160 2.41 12.84 3.83
CA HIS A 160 2.39 13.80 2.74
C HIS A 160 2.40 15.24 3.26
N SER A 161 2.98 16.15 2.47
CA SER A 161 2.92 17.58 2.76
C SER A 161 1.50 18.16 2.70
N LEU A 162 0.63 17.56 1.89
CA LEU A 162 -0.78 17.90 1.72
C LEU A 162 -1.64 16.69 2.08
N ARG A 163 -2.80 16.93 2.69
CA ARG A 163 -3.74 15.86 3.03
C ARG A 163 -4.23 15.17 1.75
N VAL A 164 -4.23 13.83 1.76
CA VAL A 164 -4.86 13.02 0.72
C VAL A 164 -6.36 12.82 1.00
N ALA A 165 -7.18 12.79 -0.04
CA ALA A 165 -8.65 12.72 0.12
C ALA A 165 -9.17 11.32 0.44
N TYR A 166 -8.46 10.27 0.03
CA TYR A 166 -8.89 8.88 0.16
C TYR A 166 -8.67 8.28 1.57
N LEU A 167 -8.10 9.06 2.51
CA LEU A 167 -7.86 8.64 3.89
C LEU A 167 -8.17 9.76 4.91
N PRO A 168 -8.51 9.38 6.16
CA PRO A 168 -8.40 10.27 7.29
C PRO A 168 -6.99 10.84 7.42
N ALA A 169 -6.88 12.09 7.86
CA ALA A 169 -5.58 12.68 8.16
C ALA A 169 -4.88 11.89 9.28
N GLY A 170 -3.57 11.68 9.15
CA GLY A 170 -2.76 10.82 10.01
C GLY A 170 -2.43 9.46 9.40
N LEU A 171 -3.25 8.98 8.46
CA LEU A 171 -3.24 7.59 8.04
C LEU A 171 -2.54 7.35 6.68
N ASP A 172 -1.99 8.38 6.06
CA ASP A 172 -1.23 8.25 4.83
C ASP A 172 0.22 7.81 5.10
N ALA A 173 0.89 7.24 4.11
CA ALA A 173 2.33 6.97 4.12
C ALA A 173 2.90 7.35 2.76
N THR A 174 3.69 8.41 2.70
CA THR A 174 4.30 8.89 1.45
C THR A 174 5.61 8.15 1.20
N VAL A 175 5.85 7.81 -0.07
CA VAL A 175 7.07 7.15 -0.53
C VAL A 175 7.60 7.85 -1.77
N THR A 176 8.92 7.85 -1.97
CA THR A 176 9.54 8.40 -3.18
C THR A 176 10.84 7.66 -3.47
N GLN A 177 11.11 7.36 -4.74
CA GLN A 177 12.36 6.73 -5.17
C GLN A 177 13.57 7.50 -4.61
N ASN A 178 14.50 6.80 -3.97
CA ASN A 178 15.69 7.36 -3.31
C ASN A 178 15.38 8.39 -2.20
N GLY A 179 14.20 8.32 -1.59
CA GLY A 179 13.72 9.26 -0.57
C GLY A 179 12.96 8.54 0.55
N PRO A 180 11.85 9.12 1.05
CA PRO A 180 11.01 8.49 2.06
C PRO A 180 10.54 7.09 1.65
N ASP A 181 10.56 6.17 2.60
CA ASP A 181 10.01 4.82 2.47
C ASP A 181 8.93 4.55 3.54
N LEU A 182 8.24 3.44 3.39
CA LEU A 182 7.46 2.80 4.44
C LEU A 182 8.18 1.53 4.85
N LYS A 183 8.62 1.47 6.11
CA LYS A 183 9.24 0.28 6.70
C LYS A 183 8.54 -0.14 7.98
N PHE A 184 8.45 -1.44 8.18
CA PHE A 184 7.95 -2.02 9.41
C PHE A 184 8.67 -3.33 9.71
N ILE A 185 8.77 -3.66 10.99
CA ILE A 185 9.41 -4.88 11.47
C ILE A 185 8.33 -5.91 11.76
N ASN A 186 8.54 -7.14 11.30
CA ASN A 186 7.78 -8.27 11.80
C ASN A 186 8.24 -8.62 13.24
N ASN A 187 7.68 -7.91 14.21
CA ASN A 187 7.88 -8.13 15.63
C ASN A 187 7.05 -9.30 16.19
N ARG A 188 6.53 -10.20 15.34
CA ARG A 188 5.79 -11.41 15.75
C ARG A 188 6.68 -12.64 15.73
N GLU A 189 6.41 -13.62 16.58
CA GLU A 189 7.16 -14.89 16.68
C GLU A 189 6.87 -15.89 15.54
N HIS A 190 6.28 -15.43 14.44
CA HIS A 190 5.91 -16.22 13.27
C HIS A 190 6.09 -15.38 12.01
N ALA A 191 6.17 -16.02 10.84
CA ALA A 191 6.23 -15.30 9.59
C ALA A 191 4.87 -14.69 9.24
N LEU A 192 4.90 -13.62 8.46
CA LEU A 192 3.71 -12.99 7.91
C LEU A 192 3.59 -13.31 6.43
N LEU A 193 2.36 -13.42 5.93
CA LEU A 193 2.06 -13.42 4.50
C LEU A 193 1.26 -12.16 4.17
N LEU A 194 1.78 -11.38 3.22
CA LEU A 194 1.11 -10.23 2.65
C LEU A 194 0.32 -10.66 1.42
N THR A 195 -0.95 -10.25 1.34
CA THR A 195 -1.71 -10.31 0.10
C THR A 195 -2.20 -8.92 -0.26
N ALA A 196 -2.10 -8.57 -1.53
CA ALA A 196 -2.48 -7.25 -2.02
C ALA A 196 -3.18 -7.39 -3.36
N VAL A 197 -4.41 -6.87 -3.44
CA VAL A 197 -5.25 -6.96 -4.64
C VAL A 197 -5.83 -5.59 -4.94
N ALA A 198 -5.70 -5.13 -6.19
CA ALA A 198 -6.30 -3.89 -6.65
C ALA A 198 -7.18 -4.13 -7.87
N GLU A 199 -8.50 -4.21 -7.65
CA GLU A 199 -9.47 -4.51 -8.69
C GLU A 199 -10.76 -3.72 -8.48
N ASN A 200 -11.44 -3.38 -9.58
CA ASN A 200 -12.77 -2.74 -9.54
C ASN A 200 -12.83 -1.45 -8.69
N GLY A 201 -11.74 -0.68 -8.65
CA GLY A 201 -11.66 0.58 -7.90
C GLY A 201 -11.44 0.39 -6.39
N ARG A 202 -11.06 -0.81 -5.95
CA ARG A 202 -10.72 -1.11 -4.55
C ARG A 202 -9.33 -1.71 -4.47
N LEU A 203 -8.55 -1.22 -3.52
CA LEU A 203 -7.23 -1.74 -3.15
C LEU A 203 -7.35 -2.30 -1.74
N GLU A 204 -7.22 -3.61 -1.60
CA GLU A 204 -7.26 -4.32 -0.33
C GLU A 204 -5.88 -4.95 -0.06
N ILE A 205 -5.40 -4.75 1.16
CA ILE A 205 -4.18 -5.39 1.64
C ILE A 205 -4.51 -6.15 2.93
N LYS A 206 -4.11 -7.42 2.97
CA LYS A 206 -4.29 -8.31 4.13
C LYS A 206 -2.95 -8.84 4.61
N ILE A 207 -2.82 -8.96 5.93
CA ILE A 207 -1.65 -9.56 6.59
C ILE A 207 -2.13 -10.80 7.33
N PHE A 208 -1.58 -11.95 6.97
CA PHE A 208 -1.83 -13.24 7.61
C PHE A 208 -0.65 -13.63 8.50
N GLY A 209 -0.94 -14.32 9.59
CA GLY A 209 0.03 -14.83 10.56
C GLY A 209 -0.66 -15.80 11.52
N GLN A 210 -0.22 -15.86 12.77
CA GLN A 210 -0.99 -16.52 13.82
C GLN A 210 -2.12 -15.63 14.29
N LYS A 211 -3.21 -16.25 14.76
CA LYS A 211 -4.36 -15.53 15.33
C LYS A 211 -3.94 -14.55 16.43
N MET A 212 -4.27 -13.28 16.24
CA MET A 212 -4.08 -12.26 17.27
C MET A 212 -5.02 -12.50 18.44
N LYS A 213 -4.50 -12.33 19.67
CA LYS A 213 -5.32 -12.37 20.91
C LYS A 213 -5.88 -10.99 21.21
N GLU A 214 -5.14 -9.97 20.82
CA GLU A 214 -5.49 -8.58 20.96
C GLU A 214 -6.36 -8.07 19.81
N ARG A 215 -7.25 -7.13 20.13
CA ARG A 215 -7.94 -6.29 19.15
C ARG A 215 -7.24 -4.94 19.09
N VAL A 216 -7.03 -4.43 17.88
CA VAL A 216 -6.34 -3.16 17.65
C VAL A 216 -7.32 -2.16 17.04
N GLN A 217 -7.24 -0.91 17.48
CA GLN A 217 -8.03 0.19 16.93
C GLN A 217 -7.15 1.41 16.73
N ILE A 218 -7.18 1.97 15.53
CA ILE A 218 -6.49 3.21 15.19
C ILE A 218 -7.47 4.38 15.35
N SER A 219 -7.00 5.44 15.99
CA SER A 219 -7.75 6.68 16.18
C SER A 219 -6.89 7.88 15.82
N THR A 220 -7.49 8.87 15.17
CA THR A 220 -6.81 10.12 14.81
C THR A 220 -7.47 11.29 15.51
N LYS A 221 -6.68 12.30 15.86
CA LYS A 221 -7.15 13.53 16.50
C LYS A 221 -6.52 14.73 15.83
N ILE A 222 -7.35 15.61 15.26
CA ILE A 222 -6.89 16.93 14.83
C ILE A 222 -6.53 17.73 16.09
N VAL A 223 -5.24 18.02 16.23
CA VAL A 223 -4.69 18.83 17.32
C VAL A 223 -4.83 20.32 17.00
N LYS A 224 -4.69 20.67 15.72
CA LYS A 224 -4.82 22.04 15.25
C LYS A 224 -5.33 22.07 13.82
N GLU A 225 -6.26 22.98 13.55
CA GLU A 225 -6.70 23.33 12.20
C GLU A 225 -6.17 24.72 11.85
N TYR A 226 -5.58 24.85 10.67
CA TYR A 226 -5.10 26.13 10.15
C TYR A 226 -6.18 26.78 9.29
N ALA A 227 -6.41 28.08 9.51
CA ALA A 227 -7.30 28.87 8.66
C ALA A 227 -6.84 28.81 7.20
N LEU A 228 -7.82 28.80 6.28
CA LEU A 228 -7.56 28.78 4.85
C LEU A 228 -6.90 30.12 4.43
N PRO A 229 -5.63 30.13 4.00
CA PRO A 229 -5.01 31.36 3.56
C PRO A 229 -5.59 31.77 2.20
N ALA A 230 -5.61 33.07 1.90
CA ALA A 230 -6.07 33.61 0.62
C ALA A 230 -5.01 34.56 0.04
N LYS A 231 -4.85 34.53 -1.28
CA LYS A 231 -4.01 35.44 -2.06
C LYS A 231 -4.84 36.09 -3.14
N TYR A 232 -4.78 37.41 -3.20
CA TYR A 232 -5.51 38.21 -4.17
C TYR A 232 -4.54 38.78 -5.21
N ILE A 233 -4.92 38.71 -6.48
CA ILE A 233 -4.17 39.24 -7.63
C ILE A 233 -5.08 40.25 -8.31
N VAL A 234 -4.66 41.51 -8.35
CA VAL A 234 -5.43 42.54 -9.04
C VAL A 234 -5.39 42.30 -10.54
N ASP A 235 -6.56 42.26 -11.16
CA ASP A 235 -6.75 42.09 -12.59
C ASP A 235 -7.55 43.25 -13.18
N PRO A 236 -6.89 44.15 -13.94
CA PRO A 236 -7.56 45.29 -14.57
C PRO A 236 -8.64 44.92 -15.60
N GLN A 237 -8.72 43.65 -16.03
CA GLN A 237 -9.72 43.19 -17.00
C GLN A 237 -11.05 42.78 -16.35
N LEU A 238 -11.10 42.63 -15.02
CA LEU A 238 -12.32 42.29 -14.30
C LEU A 238 -13.20 43.51 -14.06
N LYS A 239 -14.52 43.33 -14.15
CA LYS A 239 -15.48 44.38 -13.82
C LYS A 239 -15.48 44.65 -12.31
N PRO A 240 -15.80 45.87 -11.84
CA PRO A 240 -15.93 46.15 -10.41
C PRO A 240 -16.84 45.13 -9.69
N GLY A 241 -16.39 44.58 -8.57
CA GLY A 241 -17.10 43.55 -7.80
C GLY A 241 -16.92 42.12 -8.31
N GLU A 242 -16.25 41.91 -9.45
CA GLU A 242 -15.98 40.58 -9.99
C GLU A 242 -14.77 39.94 -9.31
N THR A 243 -14.96 38.69 -8.84
CA THR A 243 -13.90 37.85 -8.28
C THR A 243 -13.84 36.53 -9.04
N VAL A 244 -12.65 36.15 -9.50
CA VAL A 244 -12.42 34.89 -10.20
C VAL A 244 -11.48 34.00 -9.38
N THR A 245 -11.96 32.82 -8.99
CA THR A 245 -11.10 31.81 -8.34
C THR A 245 -10.13 31.22 -9.35
N VAL A 246 -8.84 31.45 -9.13
CA VAL A 246 -7.74 30.87 -9.92
C VAL A 246 -7.30 29.53 -9.34
N GLN A 247 -7.32 29.39 -8.01
CA GLN A 247 -6.93 28.17 -7.31
C GLN A 247 -7.76 28.00 -6.04
N ASN A 248 -8.31 26.81 -5.82
CA ASN A 248 -8.94 26.47 -4.54
C ASN A 248 -7.86 26.30 -3.46
N GLY A 249 -8.12 26.83 -2.26
CA GLY A 249 -7.24 26.62 -1.11
C GLY A 249 -7.42 25.22 -0.50
N ILE A 250 -6.42 24.78 0.26
CA ILE A 250 -6.47 23.56 1.07
C ILE A 250 -6.19 23.94 2.53
N LYS A 251 -7.03 23.53 3.46
CA LYS A 251 -6.78 23.72 4.90
C LYS A 251 -5.59 22.89 5.36
N GLY A 252 -4.79 23.45 6.27
CA GLY A 252 -3.70 22.74 6.93
C GLY A 252 -4.16 22.14 8.25
N TYR A 253 -3.48 21.09 8.72
CA TYR A 253 -3.81 20.42 9.98
C TYR A 253 -2.54 19.94 10.69
N GLU A 254 -2.59 19.90 12.02
CA GLU A 254 -1.73 19.05 12.84
C GLU A 254 -2.58 17.93 13.43
N VAL A 255 -2.11 16.69 13.33
CA VAL A 255 -2.89 15.50 13.67
C VAL A 255 -2.03 14.55 14.48
N SER A 256 -2.60 13.96 15.54
CA SER A 256 -1.98 12.84 16.26
C SER A 256 -2.69 11.54 15.94
N VAL A 257 -1.93 10.48 15.76
CA VAL A 257 -2.42 9.12 15.51
C VAL A 257 -2.10 8.25 16.72
N TRP A 258 -3.10 7.50 17.17
CA TRP A 258 -2.97 6.61 18.31
C TRP A 258 -3.40 5.19 17.94
N ARG A 259 -2.63 4.21 18.42
CA ARG A 259 -2.99 2.79 18.40
C ARG A 259 -3.50 2.41 19.78
N ASN A 260 -4.72 1.90 19.85
CA ASN A 260 -5.33 1.40 21.07
C ASN A 260 -5.42 -0.12 20.98
N VAL A 261 -4.84 -0.80 21.96
CA VAL A 261 -4.79 -2.26 22.02
C VAL A 261 -5.70 -2.74 23.13
N PHE A 262 -6.52 -3.74 22.83
CA PHE A 262 -7.49 -4.33 23.76
C PHE A 262 -7.23 -5.83 23.88
N LEU A 263 -7.33 -6.38 25.09
CA LEU A 263 -7.21 -7.81 25.35
C LEU A 263 -8.45 -8.27 26.12
N ASN A 264 -9.13 -9.31 25.64
CA ASN A 264 -10.38 -9.81 26.24
C ASN A 264 -11.48 -8.73 26.42
N GLY A 265 -11.49 -7.71 25.55
CA GLY A 265 -12.44 -6.58 25.62
C GLY A 265 -11.98 -5.42 26.49
N GLU A 266 -10.95 -5.60 27.32
CA GLU A 266 -10.41 -4.54 28.18
C GLU A 266 -9.32 -3.74 27.45
N HIS A 267 -9.27 -2.43 27.70
CA HIS A 267 -8.22 -1.57 27.16
C HIS A 267 -6.90 -1.89 27.84
N LEU A 268 -5.91 -2.33 27.07
CA LEU A 268 -4.60 -2.72 27.57
C LEU A 268 -3.63 -1.54 27.55
N ARG A 269 -3.54 -0.85 26.40
CA ARG A 269 -2.63 0.30 26.22
C ARG A 269 -3.05 1.18 25.06
N SER A 270 -2.61 2.44 25.12
CA SER A 270 -2.61 3.38 23.99
C SER A 270 -1.17 3.81 23.70
N GLU A 271 -0.85 3.89 22.43
CA GLU A 271 0.46 4.28 21.92
C GLU A 271 0.29 5.41 20.93
N ASN A 272 1.06 6.49 21.08
CA ASN A 272 1.12 7.55 20.10
C ASN A 272 2.04 7.09 18.95
N ILE A 273 1.47 6.94 17.76
CA ILE A 273 2.15 6.44 16.58
C ILE A 273 2.83 7.59 15.83
N SER A 274 2.14 8.73 15.68
CA SER A 274 2.68 9.85 14.94
C SER A 274 2.04 11.18 15.32
N TYR A 275 2.79 12.24 15.03
CA TYR A 275 2.30 13.60 14.97
C TYR A 275 2.61 14.16 13.57
N ASP A 276 1.55 14.41 12.81
CA ASP A 276 1.63 14.77 11.41
C ASP A 276 1.28 16.23 11.20
N ARG A 277 1.99 16.87 10.27
CA ARG A 277 1.71 18.25 9.88
C ARG A 277 1.43 18.34 8.38
N TYR A 278 0.22 18.75 8.04
CA TYR A 278 -0.23 19.04 6.68
C TYR A 278 -0.27 20.56 6.48
N ARG A 279 0.35 21.02 5.38
CA ARG A 279 0.43 22.44 5.05
C ARG A 279 -0.91 22.94 4.51
N ALA A 280 -1.23 24.18 4.82
CA ALA A 280 -2.31 24.89 4.14
C ALA A 280 -1.81 25.41 2.78
N VAL A 281 -2.67 25.33 1.76
CA VAL A 281 -2.44 25.93 0.43
C VAL A 281 -3.39 27.11 0.28
N PRO A 282 -2.90 28.30 -0.12
CA PRO A 282 -3.77 29.45 -0.25
C PRO A 282 -4.75 29.30 -1.40
N ALA A 283 -5.98 29.75 -1.20
CA ALA A 283 -6.88 30.06 -2.29
C ALA A 283 -6.34 31.28 -3.05
N VAL A 284 -6.36 31.24 -4.38
CA VAL A 284 -5.90 32.37 -5.22
C VAL A 284 -7.08 32.94 -5.96
N TYR A 285 -7.31 34.25 -5.82
CA TYR A 285 -8.39 34.98 -6.46
C TYR A 285 -7.83 36.10 -7.34
N ARG A 286 -8.40 36.30 -8.53
CA ARG A 286 -8.27 37.55 -9.27
C ARG A 286 -9.40 38.49 -8.88
N ILE A 287 -9.09 39.75 -8.63
CA ILE A 287 -10.04 40.77 -8.17
C ILE A 287 -9.91 42.05 -8.99
N ALA A 288 -11.00 42.81 -9.13
CA ALA A 288 -11.00 44.09 -9.81
C ALA A 288 -10.15 45.15 -9.04
N ARG A 289 -9.63 46.14 -9.78
CA ARG A 289 -8.68 47.16 -9.26
C ARG A 289 -9.26 48.09 -8.18
N GLU A 290 -10.58 48.24 -8.12
CA GLU A 290 -11.24 49.23 -7.27
C GLU A 290 -11.56 48.73 -5.85
N GLU A 291 -11.23 47.47 -5.51
CA GLU A 291 -11.55 46.90 -4.20
C GLU A 291 -10.31 46.76 -3.30
N THR A 292 -10.42 47.19 -2.05
CA THR A 292 -9.35 46.98 -1.06
C THR A 292 -9.40 45.55 -0.49
N VAL A 293 -8.23 44.96 -0.23
CA VAL A 293 -8.08 43.58 0.26
C VAL A 293 -8.95 43.27 1.50
N ASN A 294 -9.24 44.28 2.33
CA ASN A 294 -10.07 44.13 3.54
C ASN A 294 -11.58 43.96 3.23
N GLN A 295 -12.12 44.68 2.24
CA GLN A 295 -13.56 44.62 1.91
C GLN A 295 -13.96 43.25 1.33
N GLN A 296 -13.08 42.61 0.58
CA GLN A 296 -13.35 41.28 0.00
C GLN A 296 -13.06 40.12 0.95
N ALA A 297 -12.14 40.28 1.91
CA ALA A 297 -11.94 39.29 2.96
C ALA A 297 -13.21 39.08 3.81
N GLU A 298 -14.02 40.13 4.00
CA GLU A 298 -15.36 40.05 4.60
C GLU A 298 -16.36 39.34 3.68
N HIS A 299 -16.51 39.78 2.42
CA HIS A 299 -17.46 39.17 1.48
C HIS A 299 -17.21 37.67 1.23
N VAL A 300 -15.95 37.24 1.12
CA VAL A 300 -15.59 35.81 0.95
C VAL A 300 -15.85 35.01 2.22
N ARG A 301 -15.66 35.60 3.42
CA ARG A 301 -16.00 34.95 4.70
C ARG A 301 -17.50 34.78 4.86
N GLU A 302 -18.29 35.79 4.49
CA GLU A 302 -19.75 35.73 4.54
C GLU A 302 -20.30 34.69 3.54
N ALA A 303 -19.78 34.65 2.32
CA ALA A 303 -20.17 33.65 1.32
C ALA A 303 -19.78 32.22 1.71
N ALA A 304 -18.66 32.04 2.43
CA ALA A 304 -18.23 30.73 2.94
C ALA A 304 -18.98 30.28 4.21
N ALA A 305 -19.59 31.21 4.96
CA ALA A 305 -20.40 30.91 6.14
C ALA A 305 -21.88 30.63 5.81
N ALA A 306 -22.32 30.96 4.59
CA ALA A 306 -23.70 30.77 4.11
C ALA A 306 -23.96 29.44 3.37
N ASN A 307 -22.94 28.58 3.24
CA ASN A 307 -23.01 27.22 2.68
C ASN A 307 -22.57 26.18 3.72
#